data_AF-A0A2W4LCB2-F1
#
_entry.id   AF-A0A2W4LCB2-F1
#
_cell.length_a   1.000
_cell.length_b   1.000
_cell.length_c   1.000
_cell.angle_alpha   90.00
_cell.angle_beta   90.00
_cell.angle_gamma   90.00
#
_symmetry.space_group_name_H-M   'P 1'
#
loop_
_entity.id
_entity.type
_entity.pdbx_description
1 polymer ?
#
loop_
_entity_poly.entity_id
_entity_poly.type
_entity_poly.pdbx_seq_one_letter_code
_entity_poly.pdbx_strand_id
1 'polypeptide(L)'
;MPRGGAPGVRRGHLQLAPLHAQPQPEAAGVLCARSRAAPRSRPAGPQVREVIDMRQTLAFFVVALSIGTAAHADAPLRGDPEAGRSLFRTECSACHSFDGKGFPGWKAAHPDRPLPDLSNTAFLVTRSDEELHAVMTTGMAQGERWIPGHAFASLGPLDRWNIVQWLRSRSLRVEDFFPSVAKFTAKEFQIDSPGSDRLEAMGIGPDEMRVVVLTAYRGSRKPNEPIRLVPWTPVELDLLKASDRLGHLTFMDIQAPRTGEVIHVGFAFDLDGKLAAVRVRHDDPARRSQYQAYEKALSAFVGQQVRTATQLSAPRGLSDGVQWAQVVSRAVSLSAEAILMFEKAERARTAFDL
;
A
#
# COMPACT_ATOMS: atom_id res chain seq x y z
N MET A 1 -54.95 3.53 -30.85
CA MET A 1 -54.87 2.09 -31.19
C MET A 1 -53.63 1.89 -32.06
N PRO A 2 -52.84 0.80 -31.96
CA PRO A 2 -52.94 -0.44 -31.16
C PRO A 2 -52.09 -0.36 -29.86
N ARG A 3 -52.35 -1.04 -28.72
CA ARG A 3 -52.64 -2.45 -28.32
C ARG A 3 -51.40 -3.36 -28.17
N GLY A 4 -51.21 -3.83 -26.92
CA GLY A 4 -50.47 -5.03 -26.52
C GLY A 4 -49.12 -4.72 -25.86
N GLY A 5 -48.75 -5.20 -24.67
CA GLY A 5 -49.32 -6.17 -23.74
C GLY A 5 -48.17 -6.65 -22.85
N ALA A 6 -48.23 -6.40 -21.55
CA ALA A 6 -47.23 -6.85 -20.58
C ALA A 6 -47.45 -8.32 -20.19
N PRO A 7 -46.40 -9.06 -19.79
CA PRO A 7 -46.58 -10.22 -18.94
C PRO A 7 -45.81 -10.11 -17.62
N GLY A 8 -46.55 -10.16 -16.52
CA GLY A 8 -46.49 -11.30 -15.59
C GLY A 8 -45.27 -11.44 -14.67
N VAL A 9 -45.42 -10.90 -13.47
CA VAL A 9 -44.67 -11.26 -12.25
C VAL A 9 -44.87 -12.75 -11.92
N ARG A 10 -43.78 -13.48 -11.61
CA ARG A 10 -43.83 -14.69 -10.76
C ARG A 10 -42.94 -14.50 -9.53
N ARG A 11 -43.58 -14.44 -8.37
CA ARG A 11 -42.97 -14.54 -7.04
C ARG A 11 -42.53 -15.99 -6.80
N GLY A 12 -41.24 -16.21 -6.64
CA GLY A 12 -40.70 -17.45 -6.07
C GLY A 12 -40.52 -17.28 -4.56
N HIS A 13 -41.36 -17.95 -3.78
CA HIS A 13 -41.14 -18.16 -2.36
C HIS A 13 -39.96 -19.12 -2.17
N LEU A 14 -38.84 -18.65 -1.60
CA LEU A 14 -37.83 -19.55 -1.04
C LEU A 14 -38.11 -19.73 0.46
N GLN A 15 -38.35 -20.98 0.82
CA GLN A 15 -38.72 -21.47 2.13
C GLN A 15 -37.44 -21.67 2.96
N LEU A 16 -37.33 -20.98 4.10
CA LEU A 16 -36.26 -21.15 5.08
C LEU A 16 -36.52 -22.43 5.90
N ALA A 17 -35.54 -23.32 5.95
CA ALA A 17 -35.52 -24.50 6.83
C ALA A 17 -34.64 -24.22 8.08
N PRO A 18 -34.97 -24.79 9.26
CA PRO A 18 -34.39 -24.38 10.53
C PRO A 18 -33.15 -25.18 10.97
N LEU A 19 -32.27 -24.48 11.68
CA LEU A 19 -31.47 -24.84 12.87
C LEU A 19 -31.11 -26.32 13.10
N HIS A 20 -29.81 -26.61 13.08
CA HIS A 20 -29.22 -27.73 13.83
C HIS A 20 -28.13 -27.24 14.78
N ALA A 21 -28.32 -27.63 16.04
CA ALA A 21 -27.60 -27.22 17.22
C ALA A 21 -26.29 -28.01 17.41
N GLN A 22 -25.31 -27.34 18.02
CA GLN A 22 -24.09 -27.95 18.56
C GLN A 22 -24.40 -28.74 19.86
N PRO A 23 -23.68 -29.84 20.15
CA PRO A 23 -23.66 -30.40 21.48
C PRO A 23 -22.53 -29.81 22.35
N GLN A 24 -22.89 -29.47 23.59
CA GLN A 24 -22.03 -29.07 24.70
C GLN A 24 -21.42 -30.32 25.40
N PRO A 25 -20.31 -30.17 26.16
CA PRO A 25 -19.72 -31.25 26.96
C PRO A 25 -20.34 -31.34 28.36
N GLU A 26 -20.55 -32.56 28.84
CA GLU A 26 -21.01 -32.87 30.20
C GLU A 26 -19.90 -32.71 31.23
N ALA A 27 -20.30 -32.20 32.40
CA ALA A 27 -19.52 -32.12 33.62
C ALA A 27 -20.07 -33.11 34.65
N ALA A 28 -19.18 -33.83 35.34
CA ALA A 28 -19.39 -34.44 36.65
C ALA A 28 -17.98 -34.67 37.25
N GLY A 29 -17.66 -34.44 38.51
CA GLY A 29 -18.43 -34.14 39.70
C GLY A 29 -17.57 -34.58 40.89
N VAL A 30 -17.10 -33.61 41.68
CA VAL A 30 -16.89 -33.60 43.14
C VAL A 30 -16.50 -34.92 43.84
N LEU A 31 -15.37 -34.94 44.57
CA LEU A 31 -15.37 -35.28 46.01
C LEU A 31 -14.07 -34.94 46.74
N CYS A 32 -14.28 -34.35 47.91
CA CYS A 32 -13.32 -33.86 48.88
C CYS A 32 -13.00 -34.97 49.89
N ALA A 33 -11.73 -35.14 50.29
CA ALA A 33 -11.39 -35.73 51.59
C ALA A 33 -9.96 -35.36 52.02
N ARG A 34 -9.86 -34.71 53.18
CA ARG A 34 -8.63 -34.50 53.96
C ARG A 34 -8.26 -35.79 54.70
N SER A 35 -6.98 -36.09 54.85
CA SER A 35 -6.45 -36.68 56.10
C SER A 35 -4.92 -36.60 56.19
N ARG A 36 -4.42 -36.33 57.40
CA ARG A 36 -3.03 -36.19 57.83
C ARG A 36 -2.40 -37.55 58.12
N ALA A 37 -1.09 -37.74 57.90
CA ALA A 37 -0.18 -38.38 58.87
C ALA A 37 1.31 -38.35 58.45
N ALA A 38 2.15 -38.38 59.49
CA ALA A 38 3.58 -38.11 59.65
C ALA A 38 4.57 -39.14 59.00
N PRO A 39 5.90 -38.92 59.10
CA PRO A 39 6.91 -39.48 58.20
C PRO A 39 7.46 -40.83 58.67
N ARG A 40 8.00 -41.62 57.74
CA ARG A 40 8.84 -42.78 58.05
C ARG A 40 10.16 -42.74 57.28
N SER A 41 11.17 -43.17 58.02
CA SER A 41 12.61 -43.02 57.86
C SER A 41 13.24 -43.81 56.71
N ARG A 42 14.39 -43.29 56.26
CA ARG A 42 15.42 -43.94 55.42
C ARG A 42 15.73 -45.39 55.82
N PRO A 43 16.26 -46.16 54.87
CA PRO A 43 17.61 -46.68 55.09
C PRO A 43 18.58 -46.29 53.98
N ALA A 44 19.85 -46.20 54.37
CA ALA A 44 21.00 -45.94 53.52
C ALA A 44 21.35 -47.18 52.67
N GLY A 45 21.72 -46.94 51.42
CA GLY A 45 22.25 -47.93 50.46
C GLY A 45 23.39 -47.29 49.65
N PRO A 46 24.31 -48.10 49.10
CA PRO A 46 25.73 -47.79 49.09
C PRO A 46 26.14 -46.76 48.03
N GLN A 47 27.14 -45.95 48.38
CA GLN A 47 27.84 -45.08 47.45
C GLN A 47 28.58 -45.92 46.40
N VAL A 48 28.01 -46.01 45.20
CA VAL A 48 28.73 -46.49 44.03
C VAL A 48 29.44 -45.27 43.44
N ARG A 49 30.78 -45.27 43.51
CA ARG A 49 31.64 -44.36 42.77
C ARG A 49 31.39 -44.58 41.28
N GLU A 50 30.61 -43.71 40.66
CA GLU A 50 30.54 -43.61 39.20
C GLU A 50 31.86 -43.03 38.69
N VAL A 51 32.64 -43.89 38.06
CA VAL A 51 33.73 -43.49 37.19
C VAL A 51 33.04 -42.98 35.92
N ILE A 52 32.96 -41.66 35.77
CA ILE A 52 32.41 -41.01 34.58
C ILE A 52 33.33 -41.39 33.41
N ASP A 53 32.83 -42.28 32.55
CA ASP A 53 33.50 -42.71 31.33
C ASP A 53 33.60 -41.50 30.37
N MET A 54 34.84 -41.05 30.13
CA MET A 54 35.17 -39.90 29.29
C MET A 54 34.66 -40.05 27.84
N ARG A 55 34.23 -41.24 27.42
CA ARG A 55 33.57 -41.47 26.12
C ARG A 55 32.11 -41.00 26.10
N GLN A 56 31.44 -40.89 27.25
CA GLN A 56 30.06 -40.41 27.35
C GLN A 56 29.95 -38.88 27.36
N THR A 57 31.03 -38.16 27.66
CA THR A 57 31.08 -36.68 27.64
C THR A 57 31.10 -36.13 26.21
N LEU A 58 31.64 -36.88 25.23
CA LEU A 58 31.65 -36.47 23.82
C LEU A 58 30.27 -36.56 23.16
N ALA A 59 29.41 -37.48 23.59
CA ALA A 59 28.08 -37.67 23.00
C ALA A 59 27.13 -36.50 23.29
N PHE A 60 27.26 -35.85 24.45
CA PHE A 60 26.46 -34.67 24.79
C PHE A 60 26.90 -33.41 24.03
N PHE A 61 28.17 -33.28 23.66
CA PHE A 61 28.65 -32.16 22.84
C PHE A 61 28.17 -32.25 21.38
N VAL A 62 28.01 -33.45 20.83
CA VAL A 62 27.53 -33.63 19.44
C VAL A 62 26.03 -33.40 19.32
N VAL A 63 25.22 -33.76 20.33
CA VAL A 63 23.78 -33.49 20.34
C VAL A 63 23.48 -32.01 20.63
N ALA A 64 24.26 -31.34 21.49
CA ALA A 64 24.12 -29.90 21.75
C ALA A 64 24.50 -29.04 20.53
N LEU A 65 25.35 -29.54 19.62
CA LEU A 65 25.71 -28.86 18.37
C LEU A 65 24.66 -28.99 17.26
N SER A 66 23.54 -29.67 17.52
CA SER A 66 22.49 -29.96 16.53
C SER A 66 21.17 -29.19 16.76
N ILE A 67 21.08 -28.35 17.80
CA ILE A 67 19.88 -27.53 18.12
C ILE A 67 20.08 -26.06 17.66
N GLY A 68 21.11 -25.80 16.85
CA GLY A 68 21.57 -24.45 16.52
C GLY A 68 21.35 -23.97 15.09
N THR A 69 20.50 -24.60 14.27
CA THR A 69 20.02 -23.94 13.05
C THR A 69 18.73 -23.21 13.39
N ALA A 70 18.86 -22.08 14.11
CA ALA A 70 17.89 -21.03 13.91
C ALA A 70 17.84 -20.81 12.40
N ALA A 71 16.69 -21.06 11.78
CA ALA A 71 16.44 -20.65 10.42
C ALA A 71 16.85 -19.18 10.35
N HIS A 72 17.97 -18.89 9.69
CA HIS A 72 18.22 -17.55 9.23
C HIS A 72 17.04 -17.32 8.30
N ALA A 73 16.07 -16.54 8.76
CA ALA A 73 15.12 -15.95 7.84
C ALA A 73 16.00 -15.20 6.85
N ASP A 74 16.15 -15.75 5.65
CA ASP A 74 16.93 -15.14 4.58
C ASP A 74 16.50 -13.69 4.54
N ALA A 75 17.44 -12.78 4.81
CA ALA A 75 17.16 -11.37 4.67
C ALA A 75 16.60 -11.21 3.24
N PRO A 76 15.42 -10.60 3.07
CA PRO A 76 14.80 -10.50 1.76
C PRO A 76 15.86 -9.94 0.80
N LEU A 77 16.10 -10.65 -0.30
CA LEU A 77 17.10 -10.27 -1.29
C LEU A 77 16.85 -8.82 -1.69
N ARG A 78 17.69 -7.92 -1.19
CA ARG A 78 17.55 -6.50 -1.48
C ARG A 78 18.16 -6.27 -2.85
N GLY A 79 17.31 -6.08 -3.85
CA GLY A 79 17.74 -5.80 -5.20
C GLY A 79 18.59 -4.53 -5.32
N ASP A 80 19.35 -4.44 -6.40
CA ASP A 80 20.11 -3.28 -6.82
C ASP A 80 19.33 -2.49 -7.90
N PRO A 81 18.94 -1.22 -7.65
CA PRO A 81 18.22 -0.42 -8.63
C PRO A 81 19.04 -0.11 -9.89
N GLU A 82 20.38 -0.09 -9.85
CA GLU A 82 21.19 0.14 -11.05
C GLU A 82 21.18 -1.07 -11.98
N ALA A 83 21.38 -2.27 -11.44
CA ALA A 83 21.17 -3.52 -12.16
C ALA A 83 19.73 -3.61 -12.69
N GLY A 84 18.75 -3.24 -11.87
CA GLY A 84 17.33 -3.22 -12.23
C GLY A 84 17.02 -2.31 -13.41
N ARG A 85 17.66 -1.14 -13.48
CA ARG A 85 17.55 -0.23 -14.62
C ARG A 85 18.04 -0.90 -15.90
N SER A 86 19.17 -1.60 -15.85
CA SER A 86 19.73 -2.29 -17.02
C SER A 86 18.76 -3.35 -17.53
N LEU A 87 18.28 -4.21 -16.61
CA LEU A 87 17.31 -5.26 -16.91
C LEU A 87 16.00 -4.71 -17.45
N PHE A 88 15.47 -3.63 -16.88
CA PHE A 88 14.23 -3.03 -17.38
C PHE A 88 14.36 -2.55 -18.83
N ARG A 89 15.51 -1.99 -19.20
CA ARG A 89 15.80 -1.53 -20.56
C ARG A 89 15.94 -2.66 -21.58
N THR A 90 16.21 -3.89 -21.15
CA THR A 90 16.35 -5.05 -22.05
C THR A 90 15.09 -5.90 -22.07
N GLU A 91 14.45 -6.11 -20.92
CA GLU A 91 13.35 -7.06 -20.77
C GLU A 91 11.95 -6.41 -20.77
N CYS A 92 11.84 -5.13 -20.39
CA CYS A 92 10.53 -4.51 -20.13
C CYS A 92 10.19 -3.38 -21.10
N SER A 93 11.19 -2.63 -21.58
CA SER A 93 10.98 -1.40 -22.36
C SER A 93 10.37 -1.63 -23.74
N ALA A 94 10.40 -2.85 -24.27
CA ALA A 94 9.73 -3.20 -25.52
C ALA A 94 8.21 -2.98 -25.45
N CYS A 95 7.62 -3.13 -24.25
CA CYS A 95 6.21 -2.88 -23.99
C CYS A 95 6.01 -1.59 -23.16
N HIS A 96 6.83 -1.38 -22.14
CA HIS A 96 6.66 -0.29 -21.18
C HIS A 96 7.43 1.00 -21.51
N SER A 97 8.10 1.10 -22.67
CA SER A 97 9.03 2.20 -23.01
C SER A 97 10.22 2.28 -22.04
N PHE A 98 11.25 3.08 -22.36
CA PHE A 98 12.43 3.20 -21.49
C PHE A 98 12.14 3.93 -20.16
N ASP A 99 11.10 4.75 -20.13
CA ASP A 99 10.67 5.50 -18.95
C ASP A 99 9.57 4.79 -18.15
N GLY A 100 9.03 3.66 -18.64
CA GLY A 100 7.99 2.91 -17.96
C GLY A 100 6.56 3.39 -18.23
N LYS A 101 6.36 4.42 -19.07
CA LYS A 101 5.03 4.98 -19.36
C LYS A 101 4.16 4.09 -20.25
N GLY A 102 4.78 3.11 -20.91
CA GLY A 102 4.15 2.38 -22.02
C GLY A 102 4.09 3.21 -23.30
N PHE A 103 3.69 2.58 -24.39
CA PHE A 103 3.51 3.26 -25.67
C PHE A 103 2.04 3.63 -25.89
N PRO A 104 1.71 4.89 -26.26
CA PRO A 104 0.34 5.30 -26.53
C PRO A 104 -0.39 4.42 -27.56
N GLY A 105 0.35 3.93 -28.57
CA GLY A 105 -0.17 3.02 -29.59
C GLY A 105 -0.67 1.69 -29.04
N TRP A 106 -0.10 1.19 -27.93
CA TRP A 106 -0.59 -0.04 -27.29
C TRP A 106 -1.99 0.17 -26.74
N LYS A 107 -2.22 1.25 -25.98
CA LYS A 107 -3.53 1.57 -25.42
C LYS A 107 -4.59 1.73 -26.51
N ALA A 108 -4.23 2.33 -27.64
CA ALA A 108 -5.13 2.47 -28.79
C ALA A 108 -5.44 1.13 -29.49
N ALA A 109 -4.43 0.26 -29.65
CA ALA A 109 -4.59 -1.05 -30.28
C ALA A 109 -5.27 -2.08 -29.35
N HIS A 110 -5.18 -1.87 -28.05
CA HIS A 110 -5.61 -2.80 -27.01
C HIS A 110 -6.34 -2.06 -25.86
N PRO A 111 -7.49 -1.42 -26.16
CA PRO A 111 -8.23 -0.61 -25.19
C PRO A 111 -8.78 -1.43 -24.02
N ASP A 112 -8.98 -2.73 -24.21
CA ASP A 112 -9.43 -3.71 -23.24
C ASP A 112 -8.30 -4.27 -22.36
N ARG A 113 -7.03 -4.01 -22.71
CA ARG A 113 -5.84 -4.48 -21.97
C ARG A 113 -4.69 -3.46 -21.99
N PRO A 114 -4.90 -2.24 -21.46
CA PRO A 114 -3.87 -1.22 -21.42
C PRO A 114 -2.69 -1.66 -20.54
N LEU A 115 -1.47 -1.40 -21.00
CA LEU A 115 -0.29 -1.51 -20.13
C LEU A 115 -0.38 -0.44 -19.04
N PRO A 116 -0.11 -0.78 -17.77
CA PRO A 116 -0.02 0.22 -16.73
C PRO A 116 1.20 1.13 -16.96
N ASP A 117 1.05 2.39 -16.55
CA ASP A 117 2.16 3.33 -16.42
C ASP A 117 2.98 2.96 -15.18
N LEU A 118 4.13 2.29 -15.40
CA LEU A 118 5.08 1.90 -14.36
C LEU A 118 5.96 3.07 -13.89
N SER A 119 5.75 4.27 -14.44
CA SER A 119 6.25 5.52 -13.88
C SER A 119 5.20 6.20 -12.99
N ASN A 120 3.97 5.73 -12.90
CA ASN A 120 2.97 6.37 -12.05
C ASN A 120 3.17 5.98 -10.57
N THR A 121 3.46 6.96 -9.70
CA THR A 121 3.69 6.71 -8.27
C THR A 121 2.43 6.19 -7.57
N ALA A 122 1.24 6.71 -7.88
CA ALA A 122 -0.03 6.22 -7.32
C ALA A 122 -0.30 4.76 -7.72
N PHE A 123 0.10 4.36 -8.94
CA PHE A 123 0.02 2.97 -9.36
C PHE A 123 1.00 2.07 -8.59
N LEU A 124 2.27 2.47 -8.46
CA LEU A 124 3.27 1.63 -7.79
C LEU A 124 3.00 1.50 -6.29
N VAL A 125 2.58 2.56 -5.61
CA VAL A 125 2.38 2.57 -4.15
C VAL A 125 1.20 1.70 -3.68
N THR A 126 0.27 1.36 -4.58
CA THR A 126 -0.87 0.47 -4.30
C THR A 126 -0.54 -1.01 -4.43
N ARG A 127 0.74 -1.35 -4.67
CA ARG A 127 1.23 -2.73 -4.80
C ARG A 127 2.30 -2.99 -3.77
N SER A 128 2.35 -4.21 -3.23
CA SER A 128 3.49 -4.66 -2.44
C SER A 128 4.67 -5.02 -3.36
N ASP A 129 5.85 -5.08 -2.76
CA ASP A 129 7.07 -5.50 -3.44
C ASP A 129 6.98 -6.97 -3.89
N GLU A 130 6.35 -7.82 -3.09
CA GLU A 130 6.05 -9.21 -3.39
C GLU A 130 5.06 -9.34 -4.54
N GLU A 131 4.03 -8.49 -4.63
CA GLU A 131 3.09 -8.49 -5.76
C GLU A 131 3.79 -8.12 -7.07
N LEU A 132 4.64 -7.09 -7.07
CA LEU A 132 5.43 -6.70 -8.25
C LEU A 132 6.39 -7.83 -8.68
N HIS A 133 7.06 -8.46 -7.70
CA HIS A 133 7.92 -9.62 -7.97
C HIS A 133 7.14 -10.83 -8.51
N ALA A 134 5.97 -11.13 -7.92
CA ALA A 134 5.12 -12.25 -8.33
C ALA A 134 4.61 -12.08 -9.76
N VAL A 135 4.22 -10.86 -10.16
CA VAL A 135 3.79 -10.55 -11.54
C VAL A 135 4.87 -10.90 -12.56
N MET A 136 6.15 -10.65 -12.26
CA MET A 136 7.23 -11.06 -13.15
C MET A 136 7.40 -12.59 -13.17
N THR A 137 7.07 -13.28 -12.07
CA THR A 137 7.29 -14.72 -11.85
C THR A 137 6.25 -15.60 -12.52
N THR A 138 4.98 -15.30 -12.31
CA THR A 138 3.88 -16.12 -12.81
C THR A 138 3.12 -15.45 -13.96
N GLY A 139 3.51 -14.22 -14.31
CA GLY A 139 2.68 -13.35 -15.14
C GLY A 139 1.46 -12.86 -14.39
N MET A 140 0.61 -12.12 -15.12
CA MET A 140 -0.69 -11.67 -14.64
C MET A 140 -1.68 -11.84 -15.79
N ALA A 141 -2.72 -12.65 -15.54
CA ALA A 141 -3.87 -12.79 -16.42
C ALA A 141 -5.13 -12.51 -15.59
N GLN A 142 -5.41 -11.23 -15.32
CA GLN A 142 -6.64 -10.81 -14.65
C GLN A 142 -7.18 -9.54 -15.29
N GLY A 143 -8.36 -9.65 -15.92
CA GLY A 143 -9.06 -8.53 -16.54
C GLY A 143 -8.18 -7.76 -17.53
N GLU A 144 -8.12 -6.44 -17.37
CA GLU A 144 -7.38 -5.48 -18.20
C GLU A 144 -5.84 -5.57 -18.11
N ARG A 145 -5.29 -6.53 -17.35
CA ARG A 145 -3.83 -6.66 -17.13
C ARG A 145 -3.33 -7.97 -17.71
N TRP A 146 -2.44 -7.88 -18.70
CA TRP A 146 -1.85 -9.04 -19.36
C TRP A 146 -0.32 -8.95 -19.38
N ILE A 147 0.32 -9.85 -18.65
CA ILE A 147 1.73 -10.19 -18.76
C ILE A 147 1.79 -11.71 -18.94
N PRO A 148 2.32 -12.23 -20.06
CA PRO A 148 2.40 -13.66 -20.25
C PRO A 148 3.34 -14.26 -19.21
N GLY A 149 2.95 -15.35 -18.54
CA GLY A 149 3.74 -15.94 -17.45
C GLY A 149 5.14 -16.41 -17.85
N HIS A 150 5.39 -16.62 -19.14
CA HIS A 150 6.70 -16.97 -19.69
C HIS A 150 7.52 -15.75 -20.16
N ALA A 151 6.98 -14.53 -20.09
CA ALA A 151 7.62 -13.30 -20.59
C ALA A 151 9.04 -13.11 -20.06
N PHE A 152 9.30 -13.63 -18.86
CA PHE A 152 10.52 -13.35 -18.10
C PHE A 152 11.19 -14.64 -17.61
N ALA A 153 11.16 -15.70 -18.42
CA ALA A 153 11.80 -16.98 -18.08
C ALA A 153 13.33 -16.86 -17.92
N SER A 154 13.95 -15.86 -18.54
CA SER A 154 15.37 -15.52 -18.43
C SER A 154 15.76 -14.85 -17.10
N LEU A 155 14.80 -14.28 -16.36
CA LEU A 155 15.09 -13.53 -15.14
C LEU A 155 15.22 -14.46 -13.93
N GLY A 156 16.36 -14.39 -13.24
CA GLY A 156 16.54 -15.02 -11.94
C GLY A 156 15.73 -14.33 -10.83
N PRO A 157 15.59 -14.95 -9.63
CA PRO A 157 14.93 -14.32 -8.48
C PRO A 157 15.52 -12.96 -8.11
N LEU A 158 16.85 -12.83 -8.12
CA LEU A 158 17.52 -11.56 -7.80
C LEU A 158 17.27 -10.48 -8.87
N ASP A 159 17.23 -10.85 -10.14
CA ASP A 159 16.98 -9.90 -11.24
C ASP A 159 15.60 -9.24 -11.13
N ARG A 160 14.59 -10.03 -10.74
CA ARG A 160 13.24 -9.55 -10.47
C ARG A 160 13.26 -8.55 -9.31
N TRP A 161 13.98 -8.87 -8.23
CA TRP A 161 14.15 -7.92 -7.11
C TRP A 161 14.89 -6.65 -7.52
N ASN A 162 15.90 -6.74 -8.37
CA ASN A 162 16.59 -5.56 -8.93
C ASN A 162 15.61 -4.65 -9.67
N ILE A 163 14.74 -5.22 -10.52
CA ILE A 163 13.70 -4.46 -11.24
C ILE A 163 12.70 -3.82 -10.27
N VAL A 164 12.22 -4.55 -9.25
CA VAL A 164 11.34 -3.97 -8.21
C VAL A 164 12.02 -2.76 -7.56
N GLN A 165 13.28 -2.88 -7.15
CA GLN A 165 14.00 -1.78 -6.49
C GLN A 165 14.22 -0.58 -7.42
N TRP A 166 14.44 -0.83 -8.71
CA TRP A 166 14.51 0.25 -9.70
C TRP A 166 13.16 0.98 -9.83
N LEU A 167 12.04 0.26 -9.94
CA LEU A 167 10.70 0.87 -9.98
C LEU A 167 10.44 1.72 -8.73
N ARG A 168 10.81 1.21 -7.55
CA ARG A 168 10.67 1.93 -6.27
C ARG A 168 11.57 3.16 -6.17
N SER A 169 12.80 3.10 -6.68
CA SER A 169 13.72 4.25 -6.65
C SER A 169 13.22 5.47 -7.42
N ARG A 170 12.26 5.28 -8.32
CA ARG A 170 11.61 6.33 -9.12
C ARG A 170 10.23 6.70 -8.61
N SER A 171 9.87 6.33 -7.39
CA SER A 171 8.59 6.67 -6.78
C SER A 171 8.81 7.60 -5.60
N LEU A 172 7.88 8.54 -5.38
CA LEU A 172 7.84 9.26 -4.11
C LEU A 172 7.44 8.26 -3.01
N ARG A 173 8.05 8.40 -1.82
CA ARG A 173 7.85 7.48 -0.70
C ARG A 173 6.98 8.11 0.37
N VAL A 174 6.17 7.32 1.08
CA VAL A 174 5.21 7.81 2.07
C VAL A 174 5.92 8.46 3.26
N GLU A 175 7.06 7.91 3.65
CA GLU A 175 7.95 8.39 4.71
C GLU A 175 8.58 9.76 4.44
N ASP A 176 8.69 10.17 3.17
CA ASP A 176 9.20 11.50 2.82
C ASP A 176 8.22 12.62 3.23
N PHE A 177 6.96 12.24 3.46
CA PHE A 177 5.88 13.10 3.93
C PHE A 177 5.57 12.87 5.41
N PHE A 178 5.62 11.62 5.88
CA PHE A 178 5.30 11.22 7.24
C PHE A 178 6.44 10.43 7.87
N PRO A 179 7.46 11.08 8.48
CA PRO A 179 8.67 10.39 8.96
C PRO A 179 8.42 9.29 10.02
N SER A 180 7.32 9.40 10.78
CA SER A 180 6.91 8.41 11.79
C SER A 180 5.93 7.36 11.29
N VAL A 181 5.69 7.27 9.98
CA VAL A 181 4.80 6.27 9.40
C VAL A 181 5.40 4.88 9.55
N ALA A 182 4.57 3.92 9.91
CA ALA A 182 4.93 2.50 9.94
C ALA A 182 4.07 1.67 8.98
N LYS A 183 2.84 2.12 8.73
CA LYS A 183 1.87 1.45 7.87
C LYS A 183 0.98 2.47 7.17
N PHE A 184 0.47 2.13 6.00
CA PHE A 184 -0.50 2.97 5.29
C PHE A 184 -1.51 2.11 4.53
N THR A 185 -2.72 2.62 4.35
CA THR A 185 -3.69 2.07 3.39
C THR A 185 -3.57 2.82 2.07
N ALA A 186 -3.89 2.19 0.95
CA ALA A 186 -4.03 2.88 -0.33
C ALA A 186 -5.29 2.38 -1.04
N LYS A 187 -6.16 3.29 -1.48
CA LYS A 187 -7.37 2.95 -2.21
C LYS A 187 -7.69 4.00 -3.26
N GLU A 188 -8.07 3.53 -4.44
CA GLU A 188 -8.59 4.38 -5.51
C GLU A 188 -10.06 4.72 -5.26
N PHE A 189 -10.40 5.98 -5.47
CA PHE A 189 -11.76 6.49 -5.43
C PHE A 189 -12.09 7.16 -6.76
N GLN A 190 -13.29 6.87 -7.27
CA GLN A 190 -13.92 7.62 -8.34
C GLN A 190 -14.73 8.75 -7.69
N ILE A 191 -14.45 10.01 -8.02
CA ILE A 191 -15.20 11.16 -7.47
C ILE A 191 -16.70 11.01 -7.78
N ASP A 192 -17.53 11.18 -6.75
CA ASP A 192 -19.00 11.12 -6.86
C ASP A 192 -19.56 12.34 -7.61
N SER A 193 -20.81 12.24 -8.10
CA SER A 193 -21.42 13.32 -8.90
C SER A 193 -21.39 14.69 -8.20
N PRO A 194 -21.72 14.81 -6.90
CA PRO A 194 -21.60 16.10 -6.22
C PRO A 194 -20.17 16.67 -6.22
N GLY A 195 -19.16 15.81 -6.09
CA GLY A 195 -17.76 16.21 -6.20
C GLY A 195 -17.37 16.60 -7.63
N SER A 196 -17.81 15.85 -8.64
CA SER A 196 -17.50 16.16 -10.04
C SER A 196 -18.05 17.51 -10.45
N ASP A 197 -19.29 17.84 -10.08
CA ASP A 197 -19.92 19.13 -10.39
C ASP A 197 -19.10 20.32 -9.87
N ARG A 198 -18.52 20.18 -8.66
CA ARG A 198 -17.65 21.20 -8.07
C ARG A 198 -16.29 21.31 -8.77
N LEU A 199 -15.73 20.18 -9.20
CA LEU A 199 -14.42 20.14 -9.84
C LEU A 199 -14.47 20.55 -11.32
N GLU A 200 -15.59 20.32 -12.00
CA GLU A 200 -15.82 20.79 -13.37
C GLU A 200 -15.76 22.31 -13.47
N ALA A 201 -16.28 23.02 -12.46
CA ALA A 201 -16.14 24.47 -12.35
C ALA A 201 -14.68 24.94 -12.23
N MET A 202 -13.76 24.04 -11.88
CA MET A 202 -12.31 24.27 -11.83
C MET A 202 -11.59 23.78 -13.11
N GLY A 203 -12.32 23.31 -14.11
CA GLY A 203 -11.80 22.80 -15.37
C GLY A 203 -11.15 21.41 -15.26
N ILE A 204 -11.57 20.61 -14.28
CA ILE A 204 -11.14 19.21 -14.11
C ILE A 204 -12.17 18.31 -14.77
N GLY A 205 -11.74 17.50 -15.74
CA GLY A 205 -12.63 16.66 -16.54
C GLY A 205 -12.93 15.30 -15.89
N PRO A 206 -13.95 14.56 -16.39
CA PRO A 206 -14.36 13.27 -15.84
C PRO A 206 -13.24 12.21 -15.87
N ASP A 207 -12.31 12.30 -16.83
CA ASP A 207 -11.17 11.38 -16.96
C ASP A 207 -10.11 11.56 -15.84
N GLU A 208 -10.14 12.70 -15.13
CA GLU A 208 -9.22 13.02 -14.02
C GLU A 208 -9.79 12.62 -12.65
N MET A 209 -11.03 12.09 -12.60
CA MET A 209 -11.78 11.86 -11.36
C MET A 209 -11.44 10.56 -10.62
N ARG A 210 -10.33 9.91 -10.99
CA ARG A 210 -9.81 8.72 -10.28
C ARG A 210 -8.57 9.10 -9.50
N VAL A 211 -8.66 8.99 -8.18
CA VAL A 211 -7.59 9.41 -7.27
C VAL A 211 -7.31 8.30 -6.28
N VAL A 212 -6.04 7.93 -6.14
CA VAL A 212 -5.59 7.06 -5.06
C VAL A 212 -5.36 7.90 -3.81
N VAL A 213 -6.10 7.59 -2.75
CA VAL A 213 -5.91 8.17 -1.42
C VAL A 213 -5.11 7.19 -0.57
N LEU A 214 -4.01 7.67 -0.02
CA LEU A 214 -3.24 6.99 0.99
C LEU A 214 -3.58 7.57 2.36
N THR A 215 -3.68 6.72 3.37
CA THR A 215 -3.83 7.16 4.76
C THR A 215 -2.70 6.56 5.58
N ALA A 216 -1.88 7.45 6.15
CA ALA A 216 -0.68 7.08 6.89
C ALA A 216 -0.98 6.87 8.37
N TYR A 217 -0.38 5.84 8.97
CA TYR A 217 -0.52 5.52 10.38
C TYR A 217 0.85 5.34 11.04
N ARG A 218 0.94 5.88 12.26
CA ARG A 218 2.03 5.62 13.20
C ARG A 218 2.03 4.15 13.60
N GLY A 219 3.20 3.68 14.00
CA GLY A 219 3.36 2.36 14.61
C GLY A 219 4.81 2.09 14.97
N SER A 220 5.04 0.95 15.63
CA SER A 220 6.39 0.46 15.87
C SER A 220 6.91 -0.29 14.65
N ARG A 221 8.17 -0.07 14.31
CA ARG A 221 8.87 -0.68 13.18
C ARG A 221 10.31 -0.97 13.58
N LYS A 222 10.87 -2.11 13.19
CA LYS A 222 12.29 -2.38 13.38
C LYS A 222 13.13 -1.46 12.47
N PRO A 223 14.38 -1.13 12.86
CA PRO A 223 15.31 -0.50 11.93
C PRO A 223 15.38 -1.31 10.62
N ASN A 224 15.28 -0.62 9.48
CA ASN A 224 15.32 -1.19 8.12
C ASN A 224 14.12 -2.05 7.66
N GLU A 225 13.11 -2.28 8.49
CA GLU A 225 11.85 -2.90 8.03
C GLU A 225 11.13 -1.96 7.04
N PRO A 226 10.57 -2.43 5.92
CA PRO A 226 9.83 -1.56 5.02
C PRO A 226 8.54 -1.06 5.68
N ILE A 227 8.00 0.05 5.18
CA ILE A 227 6.67 0.50 5.60
C ILE A 227 5.62 -0.44 5.00
N ARG A 228 4.68 -0.88 5.84
CA ARG A 228 3.67 -1.87 5.45
C ARG A 228 2.51 -1.21 4.70
N LEU A 229 2.28 -1.62 3.46
CA LEU A 229 0.99 -1.41 2.79
C LEU A 229 -0.04 -2.35 3.43
N VAL A 230 -1.10 -1.78 3.98
CA VAL A 230 -2.19 -2.51 4.64
C VAL A 230 -3.28 -2.78 3.60
N PRO A 231 -3.60 -4.05 3.30
CA PRO A 231 -4.65 -4.40 2.36
C PRO A 231 -6.00 -3.81 2.77
N TRP A 232 -6.81 -3.42 1.78
CA TRP A 232 -8.16 -2.91 2.02
C TRP A 232 -9.16 -4.04 2.28
N THR A 233 -8.95 -4.81 3.34
CA THR A 233 -9.87 -5.87 3.80
C THR A 233 -10.45 -5.48 5.17
N PRO A 234 -11.69 -5.89 5.51
CA PRO A 234 -12.29 -5.55 6.80
C PRO A 234 -11.36 -5.89 7.98
N VAL A 235 -10.82 -7.11 7.99
CA VAL A 235 -9.93 -7.60 9.06
C VAL A 235 -8.67 -6.72 9.23
N GLU A 236 -7.99 -6.38 8.14
CA GLU A 236 -6.76 -5.56 8.23
C GLU A 236 -7.07 -4.11 8.61
N LEU A 237 -8.21 -3.57 8.15
CA LEU A 237 -8.64 -2.22 8.48
C LEU A 237 -9.08 -2.08 9.95
N ASP A 238 -9.69 -3.11 10.55
CA ASP A 238 -10.11 -3.12 11.96
C ASP A 238 -8.90 -3.10 12.92
N LEU A 239 -7.72 -3.53 12.46
CA LEU A 239 -6.46 -3.46 13.22
C LEU A 239 -5.84 -2.06 13.22
N LEU A 240 -6.39 -1.10 12.46
CA LEU A 240 -5.92 0.28 12.41
C LEU A 240 -6.64 1.12 13.45
N LYS A 241 -5.87 1.80 14.30
CA LYS A 241 -6.41 2.72 15.30
C LYS A 241 -6.51 4.12 14.72
N ALA A 242 -7.66 4.78 14.91
CA ALA A 242 -7.83 6.17 14.53
C ALA A 242 -6.79 7.09 15.20
N SER A 243 -6.42 6.80 16.46
CA SER A 243 -5.39 7.56 17.20
C SER A 243 -3.99 7.49 16.59
N ASP A 244 -3.71 6.48 15.77
CA ASP A 244 -2.42 6.33 15.11
C ASP A 244 -2.36 7.08 13.76
N ARG A 245 -3.49 7.61 13.27
CA ARG A 245 -3.55 8.27 11.97
C ARG A 245 -2.68 9.54 11.96
N LEU A 246 -1.90 9.70 10.89
CA LEU A 246 -0.99 10.82 10.71
C LEU A 246 -1.52 11.85 9.71
N GLY A 247 -2.23 11.40 8.69
CA GLY A 247 -2.69 12.24 7.59
C GLY A 247 -3.02 11.45 6.32
N HIS A 248 -3.33 12.19 5.27
CA HIS A 248 -3.64 11.67 3.95
C HIS A 248 -2.56 12.07 2.94
N LEU A 249 -2.40 11.28 1.89
CA LEU A 249 -1.45 11.53 0.81
C LEU A 249 -2.05 11.15 -0.54
N THR A 250 -1.88 12.02 -1.51
CA THR A 250 -2.25 11.77 -2.91
C THR A 250 -1.04 12.06 -3.81
N PHE A 251 -1.01 11.45 -4.99
CA PHE A 251 0.00 11.72 -6.01
C PHE A 251 -0.68 12.14 -7.30
N MET A 252 -0.16 13.19 -7.94
CA MET A 252 -0.74 13.79 -9.12
C MET A 252 0.32 14.31 -10.07
N ASP A 253 -0.04 14.33 -11.35
CA ASP A 253 0.73 14.97 -12.40
C ASP A 253 0.18 16.38 -12.57
N ILE A 254 1.06 17.39 -12.53
CA ILE A 254 0.69 18.79 -12.75
C ILE A 254 1.60 19.42 -13.80
N GLN A 255 1.08 20.41 -14.53
CA GLN A 255 1.88 21.16 -15.48
C GLN A 255 2.55 22.35 -14.78
N ALA A 256 3.88 22.36 -14.78
CA ALA A 256 4.65 23.49 -14.26
C ALA A 256 4.36 24.74 -15.11
N PRO A 257 4.01 25.88 -14.47
CA PRO A 257 3.90 27.16 -15.16
C PRO A 257 5.16 27.51 -15.96
N ARG A 258 4.96 28.25 -17.06
CA ARG A 258 5.97 28.65 -18.06
C ARG A 258 6.56 27.54 -18.93
N THR A 259 6.98 26.42 -18.35
CA THR A 259 7.62 25.35 -19.12
C THR A 259 6.60 24.41 -19.76
N GLY A 260 5.41 24.29 -19.17
CA GLY A 260 4.42 23.29 -19.57
C GLY A 260 4.87 21.86 -19.27
N GLU A 261 5.97 21.68 -18.54
CA GLU A 261 6.49 20.38 -18.17
C GLU A 261 5.53 19.69 -17.21
N VAL A 262 5.20 18.44 -17.49
CA VAL A 262 4.46 17.60 -16.55
C VAL A 262 5.42 17.12 -15.47
N ILE A 263 5.13 17.49 -14.22
CA ILE A 263 5.87 17.07 -13.03
C ILE A 263 5.00 16.21 -12.13
N HIS A 264 5.62 15.23 -11.49
CA HIS A 264 4.92 14.28 -10.61
C HIS A 264 5.07 14.73 -9.16
N VAL A 265 3.95 14.96 -8.48
CA VAL A 265 3.90 15.65 -7.19
C VAL A 265 3.10 14.82 -6.19
N GLY A 266 3.61 14.72 -4.97
CA GLY A 266 2.84 14.21 -3.83
C GLY A 266 2.35 15.36 -2.96
N PHE A 267 1.08 15.28 -2.54
CA PHE A 267 0.44 16.24 -1.63
C PHE A 267 0.02 15.53 -0.35
N ALA A 268 0.63 15.90 0.77
CA ALA A 268 0.26 15.38 2.08
C ALA A 268 -0.61 16.38 2.83
N PHE A 269 -1.68 15.87 3.44
CA PHE A 269 -2.64 16.63 4.23
C PHE A 269 -2.63 16.12 5.66
N ASP A 270 -2.71 17.04 6.63
CA ASP A 270 -2.99 16.64 8.01
C ASP A 270 -4.47 16.24 8.18
N LEU A 271 -4.83 15.83 9.40
CA LEU A 271 -6.19 15.37 9.72
C LEU A 271 -7.25 16.48 9.67
N ASP A 272 -6.83 17.74 9.68
CA ASP A 272 -7.71 18.90 9.58
C ASP A 272 -7.88 19.35 8.12
N GLY A 273 -7.24 18.66 7.16
CA GLY A 273 -7.29 18.98 5.73
C GLY A 273 -6.38 20.13 5.32
N LYS A 274 -5.40 20.51 6.15
CA LYS A 274 -4.40 21.50 5.79
C LYS A 274 -3.25 20.83 5.04
N LEU A 275 -2.74 21.51 4.01
CA LEU A 275 -1.62 21.01 3.22
C LEU A 275 -0.35 21.00 4.09
N ALA A 276 0.11 19.81 4.46
CA ALA A 276 1.19 19.61 5.43
C ALA A 276 2.57 19.48 4.75
N ALA A 277 2.63 18.86 3.58
CA ALA A 277 3.87 18.75 2.82
C ALA A 277 3.60 18.56 1.31
N VAL A 278 4.56 18.98 0.51
CA VAL A 278 4.61 18.73 -0.93
C VAL A 278 6.00 18.22 -1.31
N ARG A 279 6.07 17.23 -2.20
CA ARG A 279 7.33 16.76 -2.80
C ARG A 279 7.18 16.60 -4.30
N VAL A 280 8.25 16.90 -5.03
CA VAL A 280 8.34 16.70 -6.47
C VAL A 280 9.26 15.53 -6.75
N ARG A 281 8.85 14.63 -7.64
CA ARG A 281 9.71 13.54 -8.06
C ARG A 281 10.86 14.04 -8.93
N HIS A 282 12.05 13.54 -8.65
CA HIS A 282 13.26 13.86 -9.42
C HIS A 282 13.59 12.74 -10.40
N ASP A 283 12.94 12.76 -11.57
CA ASP A 283 13.08 11.71 -12.58
C ASP A 283 14.42 11.73 -13.32
N ASP A 284 15.02 12.92 -13.43
CA ASP A 284 16.25 13.15 -14.18
C ASP A 284 17.30 13.86 -13.30
N PRO A 285 18.40 13.16 -12.93
CA PRO A 285 19.49 13.75 -12.16
C PRO A 285 20.09 15.01 -12.80
N ALA A 286 20.08 15.12 -14.13
CA ALA A 286 20.62 16.29 -14.83
C ALA A 286 19.76 17.55 -14.62
N ARG A 287 18.47 17.38 -14.28
CA ARG A 287 17.50 18.46 -14.05
C ARG A 287 17.17 18.67 -12.57
N ARG A 288 17.98 18.13 -11.67
CA ARG A 288 17.76 18.19 -10.21
C ARG A 288 17.50 19.61 -9.69
N SER A 289 18.24 20.62 -10.16
CA SER A 289 18.04 22.01 -9.73
C SER A 289 16.68 22.58 -10.15
N GLN A 290 16.19 22.19 -11.32
CA GLN A 290 14.87 22.57 -11.82
C GLN A 290 13.75 21.95 -10.96
N TYR A 291 13.84 20.65 -10.66
CA TYR A 291 12.87 20.00 -9.78
C TYR A 291 12.88 20.57 -8.35
N GLN A 292 14.05 20.89 -7.82
CA GLN A 292 14.16 21.59 -6.53
C GLN A 292 13.50 22.98 -6.56
N ALA A 293 13.59 23.69 -7.68
CA ALA A 293 12.91 24.98 -7.84
C ALA A 293 11.37 24.79 -7.86
N TYR A 294 10.87 23.76 -8.54
CA TYR A 294 9.45 23.41 -8.51
C TYR A 294 8.98 23.02 -7.11
N GLU A 295 9.71 22.16 -6.41
CA GLU A 295 9.37 21.77 -5.05
C GLU A 295 9.36 22.96 -4.10
N LYS A 296 10.33 23.89 -4.24
CA LYS A 296 10.36 25.13 -3.46
C LYS A 296 9.14 26.01 -3.75
N ALA A 297 8.74 26.16 -5.02
CA ALA A 297 7.57 26.94 -5.40
C ALA A 297 6.28 26.33 -4.82
N LEU A 298 6.12 25.01 -4.94
CA LEU A 298 4.96 24.30 -4.41
C LEU A 298 4.91 24.27 -2.87
N SER A 299 6.07 24.16 -2.22
CA SER A 299 6.17 24.19 -0.77
C SER A 299 5.74 25.53 -0.17
N ALA A 300 5.73 26.61 -0.94
CA ALA A 300 5.21 27.91 -0.48
C ALA A 300 3.69 27.90 -0.22
N PHE A 301 2.96 26.88 -0.68
CA PHE A 301 1.53 26.68 -0.40
C PHE A 301 1.27 25.86 0.88
N VAL A 302 2.30 25.22 1.44
CA VAL A 302 2.17 24.44 2.68
C VAL A 302 1.66 25.33 3.80
N GLY A 303 0.72 24.80 4.55
CA GLY A 303 0.05 25.46 5.65
C GLY A 303 -1.29 26.11 5.30
N GLN A 304 -1.68 26.12 4.02
CA GLN A 304 -3.01 26.57 3.64
C GLN A 304 -4.06 25.48 3.89
N GLN A 305 -5.25 25.92 4.33
CA GLN A 305 -6.39 25.04 4.50
C GLN A 305 -6.90 24.58 3.13
N VAL A 306 -7.11 23.27 2.99
CA VAL A 306 -7.71 22.69 1.78
C VAL A 306 -9.05 22.07 2.15
N ARG A 307 -10.03 22.34 1.30
CA ARG A 307 -11.37 21.74 1.30
C ARG A 307 -11.75 21.41 -0.15
N THR A 308 -12.91 20.80 -0.32
CA THR A 308 -13.56 20.61 -1.63
C THR A 308 -13.61 21.93 -2.42
N ALA A 309 -13.16 21.91 -3.69
CA ALA A 309 -13.10 23.06 -4.59
C ALA A 309 -12.46 24.34 -4.00
N THR A 310 -11.31 24.18 -3.34
CA THR A 310 -10.59 25.30 -2.73
C THR A 310 -9.70 26.01 -3.74
N GLN A 311 -9.83 27.33 -3.80
CA GLN A 311 -8.84 28.19 -4.43
C GLN A 311 -7.78 28.61 -3.40
N LEU A 312 -6.56 28.11 -3.55
CA LEU A 312 -5.42 28.52 -2.75
C LEU A 312 -5.00 29.95 -3.07
N SER A 313 -4.48 30.64 -2.05
CA SER A 313 -3.91 31.97 -2.21
C SER A 313 -2.48 31.89 -2.73
N ALA A 314 -2.15 32.73 -3.70
CA ALA A 314 -0.79 32.87 -4.21
C ALA A 314 0.14 33.36 -3.09
N PRO A 315 1.23 32.63 -2.76
CA PRO A 315 2.21 33.09 -1.78
C PRO A 315 2.86 34.40 -2.22
N ARG A 316 3.03 35.34 -1.28
CA ARG A 316 3.66 36.63 -1.58
C ARG A 316 5.09 36.44 -2.06
N GLY A 317 5.47 37.13 -3.14
CA GLY A 317 6.82 37.09 -3.70
C GLY A 317 7.16 35.83 -4.49
N LEU A 318 6.24 34.88 -4.62
CA LEU A 318 6.44 33.72 -5.49
C LEU A 318 6.32 34.14 -6.96
N SER A 319 7.36 33.84 -7.75
CA SER A 319 7.32 34.01 -9.21
C SER A 319 6.23 33.12 -9.80
N ASP A 320 5.39 33.67 -10.68
CA ASP A 320 4.19 33.02 -11.22
C ASP A 320 3.23 32.51 -10.14
N GLY A 321 3.20 33.16 -8.98
CA GLY A 321 2.41 32.71 -7.83
C GLY A 321 0.93 32.51 -8.17
N VAL A 322 0.36 33.32 -9.07
CA VAL A 322 -1.03 33.18 -9.52
C VAL A 322 -1.24 31.91 -10.35
N GLN A 323 -0.34 31.63 -11.31
CA GLN A 323 -0.41 30.43 -12.15
C GLN A 323 -0.16 29.18 -11.32
N TRP A 324 0.83 29.21 -10.42
CA TRP A 324 1.03 28.13 -9.45
C TRP A 324 -0.20 27.93 -8.57
N ALA A 325 -0.81 29.01 -8.07
CA ALA A 325 -2.03 28.89 -7.26
C ALA A 325 -3.15 28.22 -8.03
N GLN A 326 -3.36 28.54 -9.31
CA GLN A 326 -4.35 27.88 -10.15
C GLN A 326 -4.08 26.37 -10.30
N VAL A 327 -2.85 26.01 -10.67
CA VAL A 327 -2.45 24.61 -10.88
C VAL A 327 -2.56 23.81 -9.58
N VAL A 328 -2.03 24.33 -8.47
CA VAL A 328 -2.08 23.65 -7.18
C VAL A 328 -3.51 23.55 -6.67
N SER A 329 -4.32 24.60 -6.80
CA SER A 329 -5.74 24.59 -6.37
C SER A 329 -6.52 23.45 -7.00
N ARG A 330 -6.33 23.21 -8.31
CA ARG A 330 -6.95 22.08 -9.01
C ARG A 330 -6.54 20.74 -8.39
N ALA A 331 -5.24 20.51 -8.23
CA ALA A 331 -4.71 19.26 -7.69
C ALA A 331 -5.17 19.00 -6.24
N VAL A 332 -5.06 20.01 -5.37
CA VAL A 332 -5.43 19.83 -3.96
C VAL A 332 -6.95 19.74 -3.77
N SER A 333 -7.75 20.36 -4.64
CA SER A 333 -9.21 20.22 -4.61
C SER A 333 -9.66 18.82 -5.00
N LEU A 334 -9.07 18.28 -6.07
CA LEU A 334 -9.31 16.89 -6.48
C LEU A 334 -8.89 15.92 -5.37
N SER A 335 -7.76 16.20 -4.69
CA SER A 335 -7.32 15.42 -3.53
C SER A 335 -8.30 15.51 -2.37
N ALA A 336 -8.81 16.69 -2.04
CA ALA A 336 -9.77 16.89 -0.96
C ALA A 336 -11.11 16.18 -1.20
N GLU A 337 -11.59 16.16 -2.45
CA GLU A 337 -12.79 15.38 -2.82
C GLU A 337 -12.57 13.88 -2.62
N ALA A 338 -11.42 13.37 -3.05
CA ALA A 338 -11.08 11.97 -2.87
C ALA A 338 -10.94 11.59 -1.38
N ILE A 339 -10.32 12.46 -0.58
CA ILE A 339 -10.20 12.28 0.88
C ILE A 339 -11.59 12.27 1.54
N LEU A 340 -12.49 13.17 1.14
CA LEU A 340 -13.87 13.16 1.63
C LEU A 340 -14.58 11.84 1.31
N MET A 341 -14.34 11.25 0.14
CA MET A 341 -14.87 9.94 -0.22
C MET A 341 -14.28 8.81 0.63
N PHE A 342 -12.97 8.87 0.91
CA PHE A 342 -12.33 7.97 1.86
C PHE A 342 -13.01 8.05 3.23
N GLU A 343 -13.22 9.25 3.77
CA GLU A 343 -13.86 9.44 5.08
C GLU A 343 -15.31 8.96 5.11
N LYS A 344 -16.06 9.14 4.02
CA LYS A 344 -17.41 8.55 3.88
C LYS A 344 -17.35 7.03 3.92
N ALA A 345 -16.44 6.42 3.15
CA ALA A 345 -16.28 4.97 3.10
C ALA A 345 -15.83 4.38 4.44
N GLU A 346 -14.96 5.09 5.16
CA GLU A 346 -14.52 4.68 6.48
C GLU A 346 -15.66 4.77 7.52
N ARG A 347 -16.40 5.88 7.55
CA ARG A 347 -17.57 6.03 8.44
C ARG A 347 -18.61 4.95 8.18
N ALA A 348 -18.89 4.62 6.92
CA ALA A 348 -19.84 3.58 6.56
C ALA A 348 -19.41 2.19 7.07
N ARG A 349 -18.10 1.92 7.15
CA ARG A 349 -17.56 0.68 7.72
C ARG A 349 -17.75 0.61 9.22
N THR A 350 -17.47 1.70 9.94
CA THR A 350 -17.53 1.73 11.42
C THR A 350 -18.93 2.03 11.98
N ALA A 351 -19.89 2.42 11.14
CA ALA A 351 -21.25 2.76 11.56
C ALA A 351 -22.06 1.57 12.12
N PHE A 352 -21.57 0.33 11.97
CA PHE A 352 -22.20 -0.88 12.50
C PHE A 352 -21.62 -1.34 13.87
N ASP A 353 -20.62 -0.61 14.40
CA ASP A 353 -19.99 -0.88 15.70
C ASP A 353 -20.50 0.03 16.85
N LEU A 354 -21.54 0.84 16.59
CA LEU A 354 -22.27 1.67 17.55
C LEU A 354 -23.70 1.17 17.70
#